data_AF-A0AAV6D3J2-F1
#
_entry.id   AF-A0AAV6D3J2-F1
#
_cell.length_a   1.000
_cell.length_b   1.000
_cell.length_c   1.000
_cell.angle_alpha   90.00
_cell.angle_beta   90.00
_cell.angle_gamma   90.00
#
_symmetry.space_group_name_H-M   'P 1'
#
loop_
_entity.id
_entity.type
_entity.pdbx_description
1 polymer ?
#
loop_
_entity_poly.entity_id
_entity_poly.type
_entity_poly.pdbx_seq_one_letter_code
_entity_poly.pdbx_strand_id
1 'polypeptide(L)'
;MAIEEPQTIDTSKMSAGQRAAIELTEAARMATHGKTFLSGLFMGEFNLAGISPFPAQSADDRERGNGFLQKLEALLREKVDADEIDRTGEIPQPVLDELAKLGAFGIKVPTEYGGLGLSQTNYCRAAMLLGSWCGNTTALISAHQSIGV
;
A
#
# COMPACT_ATOMS: atom_id res chain seq x y z
N MET A 1 -36.77 -5.89 5.50
CA MET A 1 -36.17 -4.80 4.70
C MET A 1 -36.04 -5.34 3.29
N ALA A 2 -36.73 -4.73 2.33
CA ALA A 2 -36.78 -5.24 0.96
C ALA A 2 -35.36 -5.27 0.40
N ILE A 3 -34.97 -6.41 -0.16
CA ILE A 3 -33.75 -6.55 -0.94
C ILE A 3 -34.08 -5.76 -2.22
N GLU A 4 -33.49 -4.56 -2.38
CA GLU A 4 -33.59 -3.85 -3.66
C GLU A 4 -33.09 -4.80 -4.74
N GLU A 5 -33.95 -5.12 -5.71
CA GLU A 5 -33.53 -5.86 -6.90
C GLU A 5 -32.38 -5.08 -7.55
N PRO A 6 -31.29 -5.75 -7.97
CA PRO A 6 -30.18 -5.08 -8.60
C PRO A 6 -30.71 -4.31 -9.81
N GLN A 7 -30.59 -2.98 -9.80
CA GLN A 7 -31.00 -2.16 -10.92
C GLN A 7 -30.21 -2.58 -12.16
N THR A 8 -30.86 -3.33 -13.04
CA THR A 8 -30.29 -3.77 -14.31
C THR A 8 -30.14 -2.54 -15.19
N ILE A 9 -28.90 -2.11 -15.41
CA ILE A 9 -28.59 -1.07 -16.40
C ILE A 9 -29.08 -1.57 -17.76
N ASP A 10 -29.92 -0.79 -18.44
CA ASP A 10 -30.37 -1.12 -19.80
C ASP A 10 -29.18 -1.01 -20.77
N THR A 11 -28.62 -2.17 -21.11
CA THR A 11 -27.47 -2.27 -22.02
C THR A 11 -27.85 -2.51 -23.47
N SER A 12 -29.15 -2.46 -23.81
CA SER A 12 -29.67 -2.80 -25.14
C SER A 12 -29.10 -1.94 -26.28
N LYS A 13 -28.68 -0.70 -25.96
CA LYS A 13 -28.11 0.26 -26.93
C LYS A 13 -26.58 0.31 -26.94
N MET A 14 -25.91 -0.57 -26.20
CA MET A 14 -24.46 -0.53 -26.03
C MET A 14 -23.72 -1.49 -26.96
N SER A 15 -22.52 -1.11 -27.39
CA SER A 15 -21.63 -2.01 -28.13
C SER A 15 -21.19 -3.20 -27.26
N ALA A 16 -20.74 -4.29 -27.90
CA ALA A 16 -20.27 -5.47 -27.17
C ALA A 16 -19.11 -5.14 -26.20
N GLY A 17 -18.18 -4.26 -26.60
CA GLY A 17 -17.08 -3.80 -25.75
C GLY A 17 -17.55 -2.93 -24.57
N GLN A 18 -18.55 -2.07 -24.78
CA GLN A 18 -19.11 -1.25 -23.70
C GLN A 18 -19.90 -2.10 -22.69
N ARG A 19 -20.63 -3.12 -23.16
CA ARG A 19 -21.32 -4.09 -22.29
C ARG A 19 -20.33 -4.87 -21.42
N ALA A 20 -19.28 -5.42 -22.04
CA ALA A 20 -18.24 -6.15 -21.31
C ALA A 20 -17.54 -5.28 -20.26
N ALA A 21 -17.30 -4.00 -20.54
CA ALA A 21 -16.72 -3.07 -19.58
C ALA A 21 -17.65 -2.79 -18.39
N ILE A 22 -18.96 -2.62 -18.61
CA ILE A 22 -19.93 -2.45 -17.51
C ILE A 22 -20.07 -3.72 -16.71
N GLU A 23 -20.24 -4.88 -17.35
CA GLU A 23 -20.37 -6.16 -16.64
C GLU A 23 -19.13 -6.47 -15.80
N LEU A 24 -17.93 -6.17 -16.31
CA LEU A 24 -16.67 -6.28 -15.55
C LEU A 24 -16.66 -5.33 -14.34
N THR A 25 -17.13 -4.09 -14.52
CA THR A 25 -17.21 -3.08 -13.45
C THR A 25 -18.22 -3.49 -12.38
N GLU A 26 -19.39 -4.00 -12.77
CA GLU A 26 -20.42 -4.48 -11.85
C GLU A 26 -19.98 -5.76 -11.13
N ALA A 27 -19.37 -6.71 -11.83
CA ALA A 27 -18.84 -7.93 -11.22
C ALA A 27 -17.77 -7.61 -10.16
N ALA A 28 -16.90 -6.63 -10.42
CA ALA A 28 -15.92 -6.14 -9.43
C ALA A 28 -16.59 -5.47 -8.21
N ARG A 29 -17.68 -4.70 -8.44
CA ARG A 29 -18.48 -4.08 -7.37
C ARG A 29 -19.22 -5.13 -6.53
N MET A 30 -19.71 -6.20 -7.14
CA MET A 30 -20.40 -7.28 -6.43
C MET A 30 -19.43 -8.27 -5.74
N ALA A 31 -18.21 -8.43 -6.23
CA ALA A 31 -17.20 -9.25 -5.56
C ALA A 31 -16.76 -8.66 -4.20
N THR A 32 -16.95 -7.36 -3.99
CA THR A 32 -16.68 -6.67 -2.71
C THR A 32 -17.87 -6.68 -1.74
N HIS A 33 -18.97 -7.35 -2.09
CA HIS A 33 -20.16 -7.46 -1.22
C HIS A 33 -19.99 -8.46 -0.08
N GLY A 34 -19.05 -8.17 0.82
CA GLY A 34 -19.18 -8.46 2.24
C GLY A 34 -19.50 -7.16 2.97
N LYS A 35 -20.38 -7.17 3.96
CA LYS A 35 -20.62 -5.95 4.77
C LYS A 35 -19.37 -5.65 5.60
N THR A 36 -18.49 -4.80 5.06
CA THR A 36 -17.34 -4.27 5.79
C THR A 36 -17.85 -3.48 6.99
N PHE A 37 -17.00 -3.27 8.00
CA PHE A 37 -17.38 -2.45 9.15
C PHE A 37 -17.95 -1.10 8.73
N LEU A 38 -17.28 -0.43 7.77
CA LEU A 38 -17.71 0.89 7.32
C LEU A 38 -19.03 0.83 6.55
N SER A 39 -19.20 -0.08 5.58
CA SER A 39 -20.46 -0.15 4.83
C SER A 39 -21.64 -0.59 5.69
N GLY A 40 -21.41 -1.49 6.66
CA GLY A 40 -22.42 -1.86 7.66
C GLY A 40 -22.85 -0.68 8.52
N LEU A 41 -21.89 0.13 8.99
CA LEU A 41 -22.17 1.29 9.83
C LEU A 41 -23.13 2.29 9.16
N PHE A 42 -22.95 2.56 7.86
CA PHE A 42 -23.87 3.41 7.08
C PHE A 42 -25.29 2.84 6.97
N MET A 43 -25.44 1.52 7.09
CA MET A 43 -26.71 0.80 7.01
C MET A 43 -27.32 0.48 8.39
N GLY A 44 -26.75 1.03 9.47
CA GLY A 44 -27.21 0.76 10.85
C GLY A 44 -26.78 -0.60 11.39
N GLU A 45 -25.82 -1.27 10.75
CA GLU A 45 -25.30 -2.57 11.14
C GLU A 45 -23.90 -2.45 11.74
N PHE A 46 -23.77 -2.74 13.04
CA PHE A 46 -22.49 -2.70 13.75
C PHE A 46 -21.78 -4.06 13.70
N ASN A 47 -20.96 -4.28 12.67
CA ASN A 47 -20.22 -5.53 12.48
C ASN A 47 -18.70 -5.35 12.69
N LEU A 48 -18.19 -5.83 13.82
CA LEU A 48 -16.77 -5.73 14.18
C LEU A 48 -15.88 -6.88 13.68
N ALA A 49 -16.45 -7.94 13.10
CA ALA A 49 -15.73 -9.18 12.84
C ALA A 49 -14.49 -9.03 11.93
N GLY A 50 -14.44 -7.98 11.10
CA GLY A 50 -13.32 -7.70 10.20
C GLY A 50 -12.26 -6.73 10.74
N ILE A 51 -12.48 -6.11 11.91
CA ILE A 51 -11.57 -5.09 12.48
C ILE A 51 -11.21 -5.34 13.96
N SER A 52 -11.89 -6.28 14.62
CA SER A 52 -11.69 -6.63 16.01
C SER A 52 -11.57 -8.14 16.21
N PRO A 53 -10.59 -8.63 17.01
CA PRO A 53 -9.49 -7.85 17.59
C PRO A 53 -8.58 -7.26 16.52
N PHE A 54 -7.79 -6.23 16.87
CA PHE A 54 -6.88 -5.61 15.90
C PHE A 54 -5.94 -6.69 15.33
N PRO A 55 -5.76 -6.76 13.99
CA PRO A 55 -4.92 -7.76 13.38
C PRO A 55 -3.47 -7.59 13.85
N ALA A 56 -2.97 -8.57 14.59
CA ALA A 56 -1.59 -8.59 15.04
C ALA A 56 -0.66 -9.09 13.92
N GLN A 57 0.49 -8.45 13.77
CA GLN A 57 1.56 -8.94 12.92
C GLN A 57 2.15 -10.23 13.53
N SER A 58 2.36 -11.28 12.72
CA SER A 58 3.01 -12.50 13.19
C SER A 58 4.47 -12.25 13.57
N ALA A 59 5.02 -13.06 14.47
CA ALA A 59 6.42 -12.94 14.89
C ALA A 59 7.38 -13.11 13.71
N ASP A 60 7.13 -14.10 12.86
CA ASP A 60 7.95 -14.39 11.67
C ASP A 60 7.92 -13.23 10.67
N ASP A 61 6.74 -12.66 10.39
CA ASP A 61 6.65 -11.49 9.49
C ASP A 61 7.35 -10.28 10.09
N ARG A 62 7.21 -10.06 11.41
CA ARG A 62 7.88 -8.97 12.10
C ARG A 62 9.40 -9.10 12.02
N GLU A 63 9.92 -10.31 12.21
CA GLU A 63 11.37 -10.59 12.19
C GLU A 63 11.96 -10.41 10.79
N ARG A 64 11.26 -10.86 9.74
CA ARG A 64 11.66 -10.58 8.34
C ARG A 64 11.81 -9.08 8.08
N GLY A 65 10.92 -8.26 8.65
CA GLY A 65 11.01 -6.80 8.56
C GLY A 65 12.12 -6.18 9.39
N ASN A 66 12.45 -6.75 10.56
CA ASN A 66 13.46 -6.19 11.48
C ASN A 66 14.83 -6.04 10.81
N GLY A 67 15.29 -7.06 10.10
CA GLY A 67 16.59 -7.02 9.43
C GLY A 67 16.70 -5.94 8.35
N PHE A 68 15.60 -5.66 7.63
CA PHE A 68 15.55 -4.55 6.67
C PHE A 68 15.54 -3.20 7.37
N LEU A 69 14.71 -3.04 8.40
CA LEU A 69 14.56 -1.78 9.13
C LEU A 69 15.85 -1.35 9.82
N GLN A 70 16.62 -2.29 10.39
CA GLN A 70 17.92 -1.99 11.01
C GLN A 70 18.91 -1.42 9.99
N LYS A 71 18.98 -2.02 8.79
CA LYS A 71 19.86 -1.55 7.70
C LYS A 71 19.38 -0.21 7.15
N LEU A 72 18.07 -0.02 7.02
CA LEU A 72 17.49 1.25 6.60
C LEU A 72 17.81 2.36 7.60
N GLU A 73 17.63 2.11 8.90
CA GLU A 73 17.97 3.09 9.94
C GLU A 73 19.45 3.48 9.89
N ALA A 74 20.35 2.50 9.75
CA ALA A 74 21.79 2.76 9.63
C ALA A 74 22.10 3.63 8.40
N LEU A 75 21.54 3.30 7.24
CA LEU A 75 21.69 4.09 6.02
C LEU A 75 21.19 5.52 6.20
N LEU A 76 19.99 5.70 6.77
CA LEU A 76 19.42 7.02 7.03
C LEU A 76 20.35 7.86 7.92
N ARG A 77 20.84 7.29 9.02
CA ARG A 77 21.75 7.95 9.95
C ARG A 77 23.09 8.34 9.32
N GLU A 78 23.65 7.47 8.48
CA GLU A 78 24.99 7.65 7.95
C GLU A 78 25.05 8.46 6.66
N LYS A 79 23.97 8.47 5.87
CA LYS A 79 23.99 8.95 4.49
C LYS A 79 22.94 10.01 4.17
N VAL A 80 21.89 10.15 4.97
CA VAL A 80 20.75 11.03 4.64
C VAL A 80 20.73 12.25 5.53
N ASP A 81 21.17 13.38 4.97
CA ASP A 81 21.00 14.70 5.58
C ASP A 81 19.64 15.28 5.15
N ALA A 82 18.66 15.27 6.06
CA ALA A 82 17.32 15.77 5.79
C ALA A 82 17.28 17.29 5.59
N ASP A 83 18.10 18.04 6.33
CA ASP A 83 18.16 19.50 6.27
C ASP A 83 18.80 19.96 4.94
N GLU A 84 19.81 19.23 4.45
CA GLU A 84 20.36 19.48 3.12
C GLU A 84 19.34 19.23 2.02
N ILE A 85 18.60 18.13 2.09
CA ILE A 85 17.54 17.80 1.11
C ILE A 85 16.48 18.90 1.10
N ASP A 86 16.01 19.34 2.27
CA ASP A 86 15.01 20.41 2.36
C ASP A 86 15.53 21.74 1.82
N ARG A 87 16.79 22.09 2.12
CA ARG A 87 17.41 23.34 1.67
C ARG A 87 17.65 23.37 0.17
N THR A 88 18.05 22.24 -0.42
CA THR A 88 18.41 22.14 -1.84
C THR A 88 17.22 21.77 -2.72
N GLY A 89 16.21 21.12 -2.15
CA GLY A 89 15.08 20.53 -2.87
C GLY A 89 15.43 19.23 -3.61
N GLU A 90 16.63 18.68 -3.41
CA GLU A 90 17.14 17.54 -4.18
C GLU A 90 17.61 16.41 -3.25
N ILE A 91 17.27 15.17 -3.59
CA ILE A 91 17.80 13.99 -2.88
C ILE A 91 19.13 13.61 -3.55
N PRO A 92 20.27 13.60 -2.83
CA PRO A 92 21.56 13.31 -3.44
C PRO A 92 21.58 11.93 -4.13
N GLN A 93 22.15 11.86 -5.34
CA GLN A 93 22.27 10.60 -6.09
C GLN A 93 22.92 9.46 -5.27
N PRO A 94 23.98 9.69 -4.47
CA PRO A 94 24.55 8.62 -3.64
C PRO A 94 23.56 8.03 -2.63
N VAL A 95 22.62 8.84 -2.12
CA VAL A 95 21.55 8.36 -1.23
C VAL A 95 20.59 7.45 -1.99
N LEU A 96 20.18 7.87 -3.19
CA LEU A 96 19.31 7.08 -4.07
C LEU A 96 19.94 5.73 -4.41
N ASP A 97 21.23 5.72 -4.74
CA ASP A 97 21.97 4.50 -5.08
C ASP A 97 22.03 3.52 -3.90
N GLU A 98 22.30 4.02 -2.69
CA GLU A 98 22.32 3.18 -1.48
C GLU A 98 20.92 2.65 -1.12
N LEU A 99 19.88 3.47 -1.25
CA LEU A 99 18.48 3.04 -1.07
C LEU A 99 18.09 1.95 -2.08
N ALA A 100 18.54 2.08 -3.33
CA ALA A 100 18.34 1.08 -4.37
C ALA A 100 19.07 -0.23 -4.06
N LYS A 101 20.35 -0.17 -3.68
CA LYS A 101 21.13 -1.35 -3.25
C LYS A 101 20.51 -2.07 -2.05
N LEU A 102 19.92 -1.30 -1.12
CA LEU A 102 19.21 -1.85 0.03
C LEU A 102 17.89 -2.55 -0.35
N GLY A 103 17.33 -2.25 -1.52
CA GLY A 103 16.04 -2.76 -1.98
C GLY A 103 14.84 -1.93 -1.52
N ALA A 104 15.05 -0.66 -1.12
CA ALA A 104 13.97 0.21 -0.63
C ALA A 104 12.91 0.53 -1.70
N PHE A 105 13.26 0.41 -2.98
CA PHE A 105 12.35 0.54 -4.13
C PHE A 105 11.65 -0.78 -4.51
N GLY A 106 11.77 -1.84 -3.70
CA GLY A 106 11.15 -3.14 -3.98
C GLY A 106 10.67 -3.85 -2.72
N ILE A 107 10.26 -3.10 -1.69
CA ILE A 107 9.98 -3.62 -0.34
C ILE A 107 8.92 -4.72 -0.38
N LYS A 108 7.81 -4.49 -1.08
CA LYS A 108 6.68 -5.43 -1.14
C LYS A 108 6.69 -6.32 -2.38
N VAL A 109 7.55 -6.00 -3.35
CA VAL A 109 7.61 -6.71 -4.63
C VAL A 109 8.02 -8.16 -4.34
N PRO A 110 7.33 -9.18 -4.89
CA PRO A 110 7.70 -10.58 -4.72
C PRO A 110 9.16 -10.85 -5.09
N THR A 111 9.78 -11.79 -4.38
CA THR A 111 11.21 -12.13 -4.59
C THR A 111 11.49 -12.70 -5.98
N GLU A 112 10.50 -13.36 -6.60
CA GLU A 112 10.60 -13.86 -7.99
C GLU A 112 10.80 -12.73 -9.02
N TYR A 113 10.39 -11.50 -8.68
CA TYR A 113 10.59 -10.30 -9.49
C TYR A 113 11.73 -9.42 -8.98
N GLY A 114 12.58 -9.95 -8.08
CA GLY A 114 13.75 -9.24 -7.54
C GLY A 114 13.46 -8.28 -6.38
N GLY A 115 12.26 -8.32 -5.81
CA GLY A 115 11.93 -7.53 -4.61
C GLY A 115 12.28 -8.23 -3.29
N LEU A 116 11.93 -7.60 -2.17
CA LEU A 116 12.16 -8.13 -0.82
C LEU A 116 11.03 -9.03 -0.30
N GLY A 117 9.85 -8.99 -0.95
CA GLY A 117 8.68 -9.78 -0.58
C GLY A 117 8.17 -9.52 0.84
N LEU A 118 8.42 -8.33 1.40
CA LEU A 118 7.96 -7.97 2.74
C LEU A 118 6.46 -7.62 2.72
N SER A 119 5.79 -7.85 3.85
CA SER A 119 4.36 -7.58 3.98
C SER A 119 4.02 -6.08 3.88
N GLN A 120 2.75 -5.78 3.63
CA GLN A 120 2.23 -4.41 3.71
C GLN A 120 2.49 -3.78 5.09
N THR A 121 2.39 -4.56 6.17
CA THR A 121 2.72 -4.08 7.53
C THR A 121 4.18 -3.68 7.66
N ASN A 122 5.11 -4.47 7.12
CA ASN A 122 6.53 -4.12 7.12
C ASN A 122 6.86 -2.91 6.24
N TYR A 123 6.17 -2.76 5.11
CA TYR A 123 6.24 -1.53 4.33
C TYR A 123 5.76 -0.31 5.12
N CYS A 124 4.64 -0.41 5.84
CA CYS A 124 4.18 0.68 6.71
C CYS A 124 5.21 1.00 7.81
N ARG A 125 5.86 -0.02 8.39
CA ARG A 125 6.96 0.18 9.35
C ARG A 125 8.15 0.93 8.73
N ALA A 126 8.52 0.59 7.50
CA ALA A 126 9.57 1.28 6.76
C ALA A 126 9.19 2.73 6.43
N ALA A 127 7.95 2.96 5.99
CA ALA A 127 7.44 4.31 5.73
C ALA A 127 7.41 5.17 7.00
N MET A 128 7.05 4.60 8.15
CA MET A 128 7.13 5.31 9.44
C MET A 128 8.57 5.68 9.80
N LEU A 129 9.54 4.77 9.60
CA LEU A 129 10.95 5.04 9.84
C LEU A 129 11.50 6.13 8.91
N LEU A 130 11.25 6.00 7.60
CA LEU A 130 11.60 7.03 6.61
C LEU A 130 11.00 8.38 6.99
N GLY A 131 9.70 8.40 7.34
CA GLY A 131 8.96 9.62 7.65
C GLY A 131 9.43 10.29 8.93
N SER A 132 9.94 9.50 9.89
CA SER A 132 10.56 10.02 11.11
C SER A 132 11.92 10.69 10.86
N TRP A 133 12.53 10.45 9.69
CA TRP A 133 13.84 10.99 9.33
C TRP A 133 13.75 12.10 8.28
N CYS A 134 13.14 11.82 7.12
CA CYS A 134 13.00 12.76 6.01
C CYS A 134 11.69 12.50 5.24
N GLY A 135 10.83 13.52 5.19
CA GLY A 135 9.56 13.47 4.45
C GLY A 135 9.75 13.27 2.95
N ASN A 136 10.78 13.87 2.35
CA ASN A 136 11.05 13.77 0.91
C ASN A 136 11.44 12.34 0.48
N THR A 137 12.32 11.68 1.22
CA THR A 137 12.68 10.27 0.92
C THR A 137 11.48 9.34 1.10
N THR A 138 10.62 9.64 2.07
CA THR A 138 9.36 8.91 2.29
C THR A 138 8.41 9.08 1.12
N ALA A 139 8.22 10.31 0.66
CA ALA A 139 7.35 10.63 -0.47
C ALA A 139 7.85 9.94 -1.75
N LEU A 140 9.16 9.99 -2.03
CA LEU A 140 9.77 9.32 -3.17
C LEU A 140 9.50 7.81 -3.17
N ILE A 141 9.89 7.12 -2.08
CA ILE A 141 9.74 5.66 -1.98
C ILE A 141 8.26 5.28 -2.00
N SER A 142 7.39 6.05 -1.33
CA SER A 142 5.96 5.79 -1.29
C SER A 142 5.30 5.95 -2.66
N ALA A 143 5.60 7.03 -3.38
CA ALA A 143 5.08 7.26 -4.72
C ALA A 143 5.52 6.14 -5.68
N HIS A 144 6.80 5.77 -5.62
CA HIS A 144 7.32 4.67 -6.43
C HIS A 144 6.59 3.36 -6.12
N GLN A 145 6.41 2.99 -4.85
CA GLN A 145 5.90 1.67 -4.46
C GLN A 145 4.38 1.53 -4.36
N SER A 146 3.65 2.64 -4.22
CA SER A 146 2.20 2.60 -3.96
C SER A 146 1.36 3.06 -5.14
N ILE A 147 1.95 3.77 -6.11
CA ILE A 147 1.24 4.36 -7.24
C ILE A 147 1.94 4.02 -8.56
N GLY A 148 3.28 4.09 -8.60
CA GLY A 148 4.05 4.01 -9.83
C GLY A 148 4.52 2.61 -10.27
N VAL A 149 4.14 1.54 -9.56
CA VAL A 149 4.50 0.15 -9.92
C VAL A 149 3.44 -0.47 -10.81
#